data_AF-A0A2T8HFU1-F1
#
_entry.id   AF-A0A2T8HFU1-F1
#
_cell.length_a   1.000
_cell.length_b   1.000
_cell.length_c   1.000
_cell.angle_alpha   90.00
_cell.angle_beta   90.00
_cell.angle_gamma   90.00
#
_symmetry.space_group_name_H-M   'P 1'
#
loop_
_entity.id
_entity.type
_entity.pdbx_description
1 polymer ?
#
loop_
_entity_poly.entity_id
_entity_poly.type
_entity_poly.pdbx_seq_one_letter_code
_entity_poly.pdbx_strand_id
1 'polypeptide(L)'
;MKISIESIDVNSLTEQELPIYKQLDASKFGVSLAKKVADKLFLTAERAAGNGVSSRGLYHAHRDYCGVGLYFIDSEYTIGEVYDGMGPYPKIATFQSEEEFVEFMSSQSDQSMSLFTRSSFNNQTITRLRLTCFLEDDYSTSWNSFAEYLQKSREG
;
A
#
# COMPACT_ATOMS: atom_id res chain seq x y z
N MET A 1 10.03 -4.53 -14.02
CA MET A 1 9.59 -4.94 -12.66
C MET A 1 10.61 -5.83 -12.00
N LYS A 2 10.95 -5.58 -10.73
CA LYS A 2 11.78 -6.45 -9.89
C LYS A 2 11.04 -6.79 -8.60
N ILE A 3 10.74 -8.06 -8.36
CA ILE A 3 10.19 -8.56 -7.10
C ILE A 3 11.33 -9.16 -6.28
N SER A 4 11.44 -8.74 -5.03
CA SER A 4 12.55 -9.10 -4.12
C SER A 4 12.12 -9.99 -2.96
N ILE A 5 10.82 -10.09 -2.67
CA ILE A 5 10.24 -10.93 -1.63
C ILE A 5 9.14 -11.80 -2.24
N GLU A 6 9.18 -13.11 -1.98
CA GLU A 6 8.13 -14.03 -2.42
C GLU A 6 6.85 -13.84 -1.61
N SER A 7 5.70 -13.88 -2.29
CA SER A 7 4.40 -13.87 -1.63
C SER A 7 4.19 -15.16 -0.83
N ILE A 8 3.48 -15.06 0.29
CA ILE A 8 3.04 -16.19 1.10
C ILE A 8 2.17 -17.12 0.25
N ASP A 9 2.49 -18.42 0.23
CA ASP A 9 1.59 -19.44 -0.30
C ASP A 9 0.34 -19.51 0.59
N VAL A 10 -0.83 -19.36 -0.01
CA VAL A 10 -2.13 -19.45 0.67
C VAL A 10 -2.29 -20.77 1.43
N ASN A 11 -1.71 -21.87 0.93
CA ASN A 11 -1.74 -23.17 1.60
C ASN A 11 -0.85 -23.23 2.85
N SER A 12 0.05 -22.25 3.00
CA SER A 12 0.91 -22.11 4.18
C SER A 12 0.31 -21.21 5.28
N LEU A 13 -0.88 -20.63 5.04
CA LEU A 13 -1.61 -19.86 6.05
C LEU A 13 -2.06 -20.78 7.19
N THR A 14 -1.95 -20.27 8.41
CA THR A 14 -2.43 -20.96 9.61
C THR A 14 -3.96 -21.05 9.63
N GLU A 15 -4.50 -21.91 10.49
CA GLU A 15 -5.95 -22.02 10.72
C GLU A 15 -6.61 -20.71 11.17
N GLN A 16 -5.83 -19.79 11.76
CA GLN A 16 -6.30 -18.47 12.20
C GLN A 16 -6.26 -17.43 11.07
N GLU A 17 -5.26 -17.49 10.19
CA GLU A 17 -5.09 -16.53 9.08
C GLU A 17 -6.02 -16.84 7.91
N LEU A 18 -6.29 -18.12 7.64
CA LEU A 18 -7.09 -18.54 6.49
C LEU A 18 -8.54 -17.96 6.50
N PRO A 19 -9.27 -17.92 7.62
CA PRO A 19 -10.57 -17.26 7.69
C PRO A 19 -10.49 -15.75 7.40
N ILE A 20 -9.45 -15.08 7.89
CA ILE A 20 -9.22 -13.64 7.66
C ILE A 20 -8.98 -13.41 6.16
N TYR A 21 -8.07 -14.16 5.55
CA TYR A 21 -7.78 -14.10 4.11
C TYR A 21 -9.06 -14.26 3.27
N LYS A 22 -9.89 -15.26 3.59
CA LYS A 22 -11.13 -15.55 2.85
C LYS A 22 -12.18 -14.43 2.95
N GLN A 23 -12.11 -13.57 3.97
CA GLN A 23 -13.02 -12.44 4.14
C GLN A 23 -12.56 -11.18 3.39
N LEU A 24 -11.30 -11.11 2.96
CA LEU A 24 -10.79 -9.99 2.18
C LEU A 24 -11.39 -9.98 0.78
N ASP A 25 -11.55 -8.79 0.20
CA ASP A 25 -12.08 -8.62 -1.16
C ASP A 25 -11.09 -9.17 -2.20
N ALA A 26 -11.59 -10.08 -3.04
CA ALA A 26 -10.82 -10.67 -4.14
C ALA A 26 -10.90 -9.84 -5.44
N SER A 27 -11.72 -8.78 -5.47
CA SER A 27 -11.96 -7.97 -6.66
C SER A 27 -10.73 -7.14 -7.02
N LYS A 28 -10.22 -7.36 -8.24
CA LYS A 28 -9.04 -6.66 -8.76
C LYS A 28 -9.17 -5.15 -8.68
N PHE A 29 -8.11 -4.45 -8.26
CA PHE A 29 -8.08 -2.99 -8.15
C PHE A 29 -8.49 -2.29 -9.44
N GLY A 30 -8.03 -2.82 -10.57
CA GLY A 30 -8.33 -2.31 -11.91
C GLY A 30 -7.43 -1.13 -12.30
N VAL A 31 -7.31 -0.93 -13.62
CA VAL A 31 -6.37 0.03 -14.22
C VAL A 31 -6.65 1.47 -13.77
N SER A 32 -7.93 1.86 -13.70
CA SER A 32 -8.32 3.23 -13.34
C SER A 32 -7.86 3.63 -11.93
N LEU A 33 -8.06 2.74 -10.94
CA LEU A 33 -7.61 3.00 -9.57
C LEU A 33 -6.08 2.99 -9.48
N ALA A 34 -5.44 1.99 -10.10
CA ALA A 34 -3.99 1.87 -10.09
C ALA A 34 -3.29 3.09 -10.70
N LYS A 35 -3.81 3.61 -11.83
CA LYS A 35 -3.27 4.81 -12.49
C LYS A 35 -3.35 6.04 -11.61
N LYS A 36 -4.52 6.31 -11.00
CA LYS A 36 -4.68 7.46 -10.08
C LYS A 36 -3.71 7.41 -8.90
N VAL A 37 -3.47 6.20 -8.37
CA VAL A 37 -2.51 5.99 -7.28
C VAL A 37 -1.09 6.28 -7.77
N ALA A 38 -0.72 5.78 -8.95
CA ALA A 38 0.58 6.04 -9.56
C ALA A 38 0.84 7.54 -9.77
N ASP A 39 -0.15 8.24 -10.34
CA ASP A 39 -0.10 9.70 -10.55
C ASP A 39 0.11 10.43 -9.22
N LYS A 40 -0.66 10.07 -8.19
CA LYS A 40 -0.56 10.74 -6.88
C LYS A 40 0.76 10.43 -6.16
N LEU A 41 1.29 9.22 -6.26
CA LEU A 41 2.61 8.87 -5.72
C LEU A 41 3.71 9.75 -6.34
N PHE A 42 3.72 9.85 -7.66
CA PHE A 42 4.67 10.71 -8.39
C PHE A 42 4.55 12.17 -7.96
N LEU A 43 3.34 12.73 -7.99
CA LEU A 43 3.09 14.14 -7.61
C LEU A 43 3.47 14.44 -6.16
N THR A 44 3.25 13.49 -5.25
CA THR A 44 3.60 13.64 -3.83
C THR A 44 5.12 13.65 -3.65
N ALA A 45 5.84 12.79 -4.36
CA ALA A 45 7.30 12.74 -4.32
C ALA A 45 7.94 14.01 -4.89
N GLU A 46 7.45 14.52 -6.03
CA GLU A 46 7.91 15.78 -6.63
C GLU A 46 7.73 16.97 -5.66
N ARG A 47 6.58 17.05 -4.98
CA ARG A 47 6.32 18.10 -3.98
C ARG A 47 7.24 17.97 -2.76
N ALA A 48 7.56 16.74 -2.34
CA ALA A 48 8.43 16.49 -1.21
C ALA A 48 9.90 16.87 -1.49
N ALA A 49 10.37 16.67 -2.72
CA ALA A 49 11.72 17.07 -3.13
C ALA A 49 11.96 18.59 -3.05
N GLY A 50 10.92 19.41 -3.22
CA GLY A 50 11.01 20.87 -3.15
C GLY A 50 10.87 21.48 -1.75
N ASN A 51 10.22 20.79 -0.81
CA ASN A 51 9.72 21.42 0.44
C ASN A 51 10.11 20.70 1.74
N GLY A 52 10.98 19.68 1.70
CA GLY A 52 11.37 18.92 2.90
C GLY A 52 10.21 18.14 3.54
N VAL A 53 9.15 17.86 2.79
CA VAL A 53 7.97 17.13 3.28
C VAL A 53 8.33 15.67 3.48
N SER A 54 7.94 15.13 4.64
CA SER A 54 8.29 13.79 5.11
C SER A 54 7.44 12.66 4.53
N SER A 55 6.29 12.96 3.90
CA SER A 55 5.43 11.94 3.28
C SER A 55 5.74 11.80 1.79
N ARG A 56 6.21 10.61 1.39
CA ARG A 56 6.53 10.24 0.00
C ARG A 56 5.61 9.14 -0.56
N GLY A 57 4.44 8.93 0.05
CA GLY A 57 3.48 7.95 -0.46
C GLY A 57 2.43 7.49 0.53
N LEU A 58 1.93 6.27 0.31
CA LEU A 58 0.88 5.64 1.10
C LEU A 58 1.50 4.71 2.14
N TYR A 59 1.42 5.07 3.41
CA TYR A 59 1.80 4.23 4.55
C TYR A 59 1.21 4.82 5.84
N HIS A 60 1.09 4.03 6.91
CA HIS A 60 0.86 4.62 8.24
C HIS A 60 2.17 4.85 8.96
N ALA A 61 2.43 6.11 9.31
CA ALA A 61 3.62 6.53 10.04
C ALA A 61 3.39 6.38 11.55
N HIS A 62 3.49 5.15 12.07
CA HIS A 62 3.31 4.87 13.48
C HIS A 62 4.24 3.75 13.95
N ARG A 63 4.77 3.90 15.16
CA ARG A 63 5.78 2.99 15.73
C ARG A 63 5.27 1.54 15.83
N ASP A 64 4.04 1.37 16.28
CA ASP A 64 3.47 0.05 16.56
C ASP A 64 2.78 -0.62 15.36
N TYR A 65 2.74 0.04 14.19
CA TYR A 65 2.11 -0.53 13.01
C TYR A 65 3.17 -0.77 11.94
N CYS A 66 3.49 -2.04 11.69
CA CYS A 66 4.37 -2.47 10.60
C CYS A 66 3.55 -3.17 9.51
N GLY A 67 3.89 -2.96 8.24
CA GLY A 67 3.21 -3.63 7.13
C GLY A 67 3.64 -3.05 5.80
N VAL A 68 2.75 -2.89 4.81
CA VAL A 68 3.15 -2.46 3.46
C VAL A 68 2.82 -1.00 3.20
N GLY A 69 3.76 -0.31 2.55
CA GLY A 69 3.57 1.01 1.97
C GLY A 69 3.84 1.03 0.46
N LEU A 70 3.31 2.07 -0.19
CA LEU A 70 3.60 2.42 -1.58
C LEU A 70 4.36 3.75 -1.61
N TYR A 71 5.39 3.82 -2.45
CA TYR A 71 6.30 4.96 -2.52
C TYR A 71 6.67 5.27 -3.96
N PHE A 72 7.03 6.53 -4.22
CA PHE A 72 7.83 6.89 -5.39
C PHE A 72 9.14 7.51 -4.88
N ILE A 73 10.26 6.83 -5.11
CA ILE A 73 11.58 7.20 -4.59
C ILE A 73 12.65 6.76 -5.58
N ASP A 74 13.72 7.56 -5.71
CA ASP A 74 14.82 7.30 -6.66
C ASP A 74 14.32 7.05 -8.09
N SER A 75 13.26 7.77 -8.50
CA SER A 75 12.58 7.61 -9.80
C SER A 75 11.94 6.25 -10.05
N GLU A 76 11.70 5.46 -9.00
CA GLU A 76 11.05 4.15 -9.06
C GLU A 76 9.76 4.15 -8.22
N TYR A 77 8.73 3.43 -8.70
CA TYR A 77 7.63 3.02 -7.84
C TYR A 77 8.10 1.86 -6.98
N THR A 78 7.84 1.90 -5.69
CA THR A 78 8.29 0.90 -4.72
C THR A 78 7.15 0.45 -3.82
N ILE A 79 7.01 -0.87 -3.69
CA ILE A 79 6.28 -1.54 -2.62
C ILE A 79 7.32 -2.00 -1.61
N GLY A 80 7.15 -1.67 -0.34
CA GLY A 80 8.08 -2.11 0.69
C GLY A 80 7.48 -2.08 2.07
N GLU A 81 8.20 -2.67 3.00
CA GLU A 81 7.77 -2.73 4.38
C GLU A 81 7.96 -1.39 5.09
N VAL A 82 7.04 -1.11 6.00
CA VAL A 82 7.02 0.02 6.92
C VAL A 82 7.42 -0.52 8.30
N TYR A 83 8.46 0.04 8.90
CA TYR A 83 8.91 -0.26 10.25
C TYR A 83 9.15 1.03 11.01
N ASP A 84 8.57 1.14 12.21
CA ASP A 84 8.64 2.34 13.05
C ASP A 84 8.24 3.64 12.31
N GLY A 85 7.27 3.53 11.38
CA GLY A 85 6.82 4.63 10.52
C GLY A 85 7.79 5.03 9.40
N MET A 86 8.84 4.24 9.18
CA MET A 86 9.87 4.44 8.16
C MET A 86 9.83 3.30 7.13
N GLY A 87 10.18 3.58 5.88
CA GLY A 87 10.25 2.60 4.79
C GLY A 87 10.75 3.28 3.51
N PRO A 88 10.78 2.60 2.36
CA PRO A 88 10.44 1.19 2.14
C PRO A 88 11.64 0.26 2.37
N TYR A 89 11.74 -0.40 3.52
CA TYR A 89 12.79 -1.40 3.75
C TYR A 89 12.31 -2.59 4.60
N PRO A 90 12.53 -3.85 4.16
CA PRO A 90 13.02 -4.23 2.84
C PRO A 90 12.03 -3.82 1.72
N LYS A 91 12.58 -3.63 0.51
CA LYS A 91 11.77 -3.44 -0.70
C LYS A 91 11.16 -4.80 -1.09
N ILE A 92 9.86 -4.83 -1.30
CA ILE A 92 9.12 -6.02 -1.76
C ILE A 92 9.15 -6.07 -3.29
N ALA A 93 8.83 -4.96 -3.95
CA ALA A 93 8.85 -4.85 -5.40
C ALA A 93 9.20 -3.43 -5.86
N THR A 94 9.91 -3.31 -6.98
CA THR A 94 10.18 -2.02 -7.65
C THR A 94 9.82 -2.05 -9.13
N PHE A 95 9.43 -0.88 -9.64
CA PHE A 95 8.97 -0.69 -11.01
C PHE A 95 9.62 0.57 -11.58
N GLN A 96 10.19 0.45 -12.78
CA GLN A 96 10.95 1.53 -13.42
C GLN A 96 10.04 2.52 -14.16
N SER A 97 8.79 2.14 -14.40
CA SER A 97 7.82 2.97 -15.11
C SER A 97 6.45 2.91 -14.47
N GLU A 98 5.63 3.93 -14.76
CA GLU A 98 4.23 3.99 -14.37
C GLU A 98 3.47 2.78 -14.93
N GLU A 99 3.70 2.43 -16.19
CA GLU A 99 3.02 1.32 -16.86
C GLU A 99 3.25 -0.01 -16.15
N GLU A 100 4.50 -0.31 -15.78
CA GLU A 100 4.81 -1.55 -15.04
C GLU A 100 4.11 -1.58 -13.68
N PHE A 101 4.11 -0.46 -12.96
CA PHE A 101 3.45 -0.35 -11.67
C PHE A 101 1.93 -0.49 -11.80
N VAL A 102 1.33 0.18 -12.77
CA VAL A 102 -0.12 0.16 -13.03
C VAL A 102 -0.56 -1.22 -13.47
N GLU A 103 0.18 -1.89 -14.36
CA GLU A 103 -0.10 -3.26 -14.79
C GLU A 103 -0.12 -4.18 -13.57
N PHE A 104 0.92 -4.15 -12.74
CA PHE A 104 0.99 -4.95 -11.52
C PHE A 104 -0.18 -4.65 -10.58
N MET A 105 -0.34 -3.39 -10.15
CA MET A 105 -1.34 -2.99 -9.16
C MET A 105 -2.76 -3.24 -9.65
N SER A 106 -3.05 -3.04 -10.94
CA SER A 106 -4.39 -3.28 -11.49
C SER A 106 -4.85 -4.73 -11.37
N SER A 107 -3.90 -5.67 -11.32
CA SER A 107 -4.16 -7.10 -11.16
C SER A 107 -4.28 -7.57 -9.71
N GLN A 108 -3.86 -6.74 -8.75
CA GLN A 108 -3.91 -7.05 -7.32
C GLN A 108 -5.30 -6.85 -6.73
N SER A 109 -5.54 -7.44 -5.56
CA SER A 109 -6.73 -7.29 -4.73
C SER A 109 -6.35 -7.18 -3.25
N ASP A 110 -7.31 -6.95 -2.36
CA ASP A 110 -7.05 -6.95 -0.91
C ASP A 110 -6.47 -8.33 -0.48
N GLN A 111 -7.01 -9.41 -1.05
CA GLN A 111 -6.50 -10.76 -0.85
C GLN A 111 -5.04 -10.91 -1.29
N SER A 112 -4.71 -10.62 -2.56
CA SER A 112 -3.34 -10.85 -3.04
C SER A 112 -2.34 -9.95 -2.33
N MET A 113 -2.72 -8.71 -1.99
CA MET A 113 -1.85 -7.79 -1.26
C MET A 113 -1.55 -8.24 0.17
N SER A 114 -2.48 -8.95 0.82
CA SER A 114 -2.28 -9.45 2.19
C SER A 114 -1.18 -10.51 2.31
N LEU A 115 -0.74 -11.08 1.18
CA LEU A 115 0.25 -12.15 1.12
C LEU A 115 1.69 -11.63 1.00
N PHE A 116 1.94 -10.33 0.93
CA PHE A 116 3.30 -9.79 0.74
C PHE A 116 4.08 -9.54 2.03
N THR A 117 3.50 -9.73 3.23
CA THR A 117 4.21 -9.54 4.51
C THR A 117 4.00 -10.70 5.46
N ARG A 118 5.04 -11.54 5.63
CA ARG A 118 4.96 -12.73 6.48
C ARG A 118 5.17 -12.44 7.97
N SER A 119 5.93 -11.42 8.33
CA SER A 119 6.14 -11.03 9.72
C SER A 119 4.89 -10.44 10.38
N SER A 120 3.90 -10.04 9.57
CA SER A 120 2.72 -9.32 10.02
C SER A 120 1.57 -9.51 9.02
N PHE A 121 1.11 -10.75 8.87
CA PHE A 121 0.00 -11.09 7.97
C PHE A 121 -1.19 -10.15 8.18
N ASN A 122 -1.70 -9.61 7.07
CA ASN A 122 -2.80 -8.65 7.05
C ASN A 122 -2.60 -7.38 7.92
N ASN A 123 -1.37 -7.04 8.29
CA ASN A 123 -1.06 -5.78 8.97
C ASN A 123 -0.65 -4.71 7.95
N GLN A 124 -1.25 -3.53 8.05
CA GLN A 124 -1.20 -2.47 7.02
C GLN A 124 -1.18 -3.02 5.58
N THR A 125 -2.06 -3.97 5.25
CA THR A 125 -2.20 -4.43 3.87
C THR A 125 -2.65 -3.27 2.98
N ILE A 126 -2.14 -3.21 1.76
CA ILE A 126 -2.64 -2.28 0.75
C ILE A 126 -4.00 -2.80 0.28
N THR A 127 -5.07 -2.17 0.75
CA THR A 127 -6.45 -2.50 0.37
C THR A 127 -7.02 -1.43 -0.55
N ARG A 128 -8.08 -1.75 -1.29
CA ARG A 128 -8.84 -0.78 -2.08
C ARG A 128 -9.23 0.43 -1.23
N LEU A 129 -9.68 0.19 0.00
CA LEU A 129 -10.09 1.26 0.91
C LEU A 129 -8.93 2.22 1.23
N ARG A 130 -7.72 1.70 1.47
CA ARG A 130 -6.53 2.53 1.68
C ARG A 130 -6.09 3.24 0.42
N LEU A 131 -6.20 2.59 -0.75
CA LEU A 131 -5.93 3.24 -2.04
C LEU A 131 -6.90 4.41 -2.28
N THR A 132 -8.19 4.24 -2.01
CA THR A 132 -9.18 5.31 -2.16
C THR A 132 -8.95 6.42 -1.14
N CYS A 133 -8.71 6.10 0.13
CA CYS A 133 -8.35 7.08 1.15
C CYS A 133 -7.09 7.87 0.76
N PHE A 134 -6.08 7.19 0.21
CA PHE A 134 -4.87 7.84 -0.29
C PHE A 134 -5.18 8.86 -1.39
N LEU A 135 -6.23 8.68 -2.18
CA LEU A 135 -6.60 9.61 -3.24
C LEU A 135 -7.29 10.89 -2.73
N GLU A 136 -7.78 10.93 -1.48
CA GLU A 136 -8.37 12.13 -0.88
C GLU A 136 -7.36 13.28 -0.73
N ASP A 137 -7.79 14.52 -0.98
CA ASP A 137 -6.90 15.69 -0.94
C ASP A 137 -6.29 15.95 0.44
N ASP A 138 -7.01 15.59 1.51
CA ASP A 138 -6.60 15.74 2.90
C ASP A 138 -5.91 14.48 3.48
N TYR A 139 -5.51 13.53 2.62
CA TYR A 139 -4.80 12.33 3.05
C TYR A 139 -3.60 12.64 3.95
N SER A 140 -3.49 11.89 5.05
CA SER A 140 -2.35 11.90 5.96
C SER A 140 -1.89 10.48 6.26
N THR A 141 -0.59 10.32 6.50
CA THR A 141 0.01 9.06 6.95
C THR A 141 -0.35 8.74 8.41
N SER A 142 -1.02 9.64 9.13
CA SER A 142 -1.49 9.38 10.50
C SER A 142 -2.63 8.36 10.53
N TRP A 143 -2.63 7.49 11.54
CA TRP A 143 -3.74 6.55 11.76
C TRP A 143 -5.06 7.28 12.03
N ASN A 144 -5.03 8.41 12.76
CA ASN A 144 -6.23 9.16 13.11
C ASN A 144 -6.96 9.68 11.87
N SER A 145 -6.24 10.21 10.87
CA SER A 145 -6.83 10.65 9.60
C SER A 145 -7.51 9.49 8.87
N PHE A 146 -6.90 8.30 8.89
CA PHE A 146 -7.52 7.11 8.32
C PHE A 146 -8.77 6.68 9.11
N ALA A 147 -8.73 6.71 10.44
CA ALA A 147 -9.89 6.39 11.28
C ALA A 147 -11.06 7.36 11.03
N GLU A 148 -10.79 8.65 10.86
CA GLU A 148 -11.78 9.66 10.49
C GLU A 148 -12.38 9.38 9.09
N TYR A 149 -11.54 9.02 8.12
CA TYR A 149 -12.00 8.60 6.79
C TYR A 149 -12.93 7.38 6.88
N LEU A 150 -12.57 6.37 7.68
CA LEU A 150 -13.41 5.19 7.89
C LEU A 150 -14.77 5.56 8.47
N GLN A 151 -14.81 6.47 9.44
CA GLN A 151 -16.07 6.92 10.03
C GLN A 151 -16.96 7.61 8.98
N LYS A 152 -16.40 8.58 8.24
CA LYS A 152 -17.13 9.30 7.18
C LYS A 152 -17.67 8.34 6.11
N SER A 153 -16.87 7.35 5.70
CA SER A 153 -17.25 6.36 4.67
C SER A 153 -18.38 5.41 5.09
N ARG A 154 -18.69 5.32 6.39
CA ARG A 154 -19.79 4.49 6.93
C ARG A 154 -21.08 5.28 7.13
N GLU A 155 -20.98 6.61 7.19
CA GLU A 155 -22.11 7.51 7.42
C GLU A 155 -22.74 8.03 6.12
N GLY A 156 -22.07 7.85 4.97
CA GLY A 156 -22.57 8.17 3.62
C GLY A 156 -22.95 6.94 2.82
#